data_AF-A0A7W5VIJ4-F1
#
_entry.id   AF-A0A7W5VIJ4-F1
#
_cell.length_a   1.000
_cell.length_b   1.000
_cell.length_c   1.000
_cell.angle_alpha   90.00
_cell.angle_beta   90.00
_cell.angle_gamma   90.00
#
_symmetry.space_group_name_H-M   'P 1'
#
loop_
_entity.id
_entity.type
_entity.pdbx_description
1 polymer ?
#
loop_
_entity_poly.entity_id
_entity_poly.type
_entity_poly.pdbx_seq_one_letter_code
_entity_poly.pdbx_strand_id
1 'polypeptide(L)'
;MIIEIGHYALVLALATALILSIVPVIGARRHDRAMMDVATIGSLAMFSLVAFAFGVLTYAHVVSDFSVENVWENSHSLVPLIYKYSGVWGNHEGSMMLWLLILTLFSALVAVFGRNLPETLKANVLSVQAWISVAFTLFILLTSNPFLRLDPAPAEGR
;
A
#
# COMPACT_ATOMS: atom_id res chain seq x y z
N MET A 1 4.67 16.36 8.59
CA MET A 1 5.45 16.13 7.36
C MET A 1 5.64 14.66 7.00
N ILE A 2 6.08 13.78 7.91
CA ILE A 2 6.28 12.36 7.56
C ILE A 2 4.98 11.66 7.14
N ILE A 3 3.86 11.99 7.78
CA ILE A 3 2.52 11.47 7.51
C ILE A 3 2.08 11.79 6.07
N GLU A 4 2.33 13.03 5.64
CA GLU A 4 2.02 13.54 4.31
C GLU A 4 2.88 12.83 3.25
N ILE A 5 4.15 12.55 3.55
CA ILE A 5 5.02 11.76 2.67
C ILE A 5 4.50 10.31 2.55
N GLY A 6 4.05 9.70 3.64
CA GLY A 6 3.39 8.38 3.61
C GLY A 6 2.13 8.38 2.76
N HIS A 7 1.30 9.41 2.89
CA HIS A 7 0.10 9.57 2.07
C HIS A 7 0.43 9.79 0.58
N TYR A 8 1.42 10.63 0.26
CA TYR A 8 1.87 10.82 -1.12
C TYR A 8 2.47 9.55 -1.72
N ALA A 9 3.17 8.73 -0.93
CA ALA A 9 3.66 7.43 -1.38
C ALA A 9 2.50 6.51 -1.78
N LEU A 10 1.37 6.54 -1.04
CA LEU A 10 0.17 5.78 -1.40
C LEU A 10 -0.50 6.31 -2.68
N VAL A 11 -0.53 7.63 -2.89
CA VAL A 11 -0.99 8.22 -4.16
C VAL A 11 -0.10 7.80 -5.33
N LEU A 12 1.22 7.77 -5.15
CA LEU A 12 2.16 7.28 -6.16
C LEU A 12 2.01 5.77 -6.39
N ALA A 13 1.67 5.01 -5.36
CA ALA A 13 1.32 3.60 -5.48
C ALA A 13 0.09 3.42 -6.37
N LEU A 14 -0.95 4.25 -6.24
CA LEU A 14 -2.10 4.23 -7.15
C LEU A 14 -1.68 4.45 -8.61
N ALA A 15 -0.86 5.47 -8.89
CA ALA A 15 -0.35 5.73 -10.24
C ALA A 15 0.45 4.54 -10.79
N THR A 16 1.29 3.92 -9.95
CA THR A 16 2.06 2.71 -10.30
C THR A 16 1.14 1.53 -10.60
N ALA A 17 0.12 1.30 -9.78
CA ALA A 17 -0.86 0.24 -9.96
C ALA A 17 -1.63 0.40 -11.28
N LEU A 18 -2.03 1.63 -11.63
CA LEU A 18 -2.70 1.90 -12.90
C LEU A 18 -1.82 1.54 -14.11
N ILE A 19 -0.53 1.91 -14.08
CA ILE A 19 0.43 1.56 -15.14
C ILE A 19 0.59 0.04 -15.24
N LEU A 20 0.84 -0.63 -14.11
CA LEU A 20 0.96 -2.09 -14.02
C LEU A 20 -0.27 -2.85 -14.51
N SER A 21 -1.44 -2.23 -14.34
CA SER A 21 -2.71 -2.84 -14.68
C SER A 21 -2.99 -2.86 -16.19
N ILE A 22 -2.29 -2.03 -16.98
CA ILE A 22 -2.56 -1.83 -18.40
C ILE A 22 -1.35 -2.23 -19.26
N VAL A 23 -0.17 -1.70 -18.96
CA VAL A 23 1.00 -1.79 -19.84
C VAL A 23 1.45 -3.25 -20.07
N PRO A 24 1.61 -4.10 -19.04
CA PRO A 24 2.07 -5.47 -19.27
C PRO A 24 1.03 -6.35 -19.97
N VAL A 25 -0.27 -6.11 -19.79
CA VAL A 25 -1.33 -6.81 -20.55
C VAL A 25 -1.23 -6.49 -22.04
N ILE A 26 -1.01 -5.21 -22.39
CA ILE A 26 -0.81 -4.81 -23.78
C ILE A 26 0.47 -5.46 -24.33
N GLY A 27 1.55 -5.46 -23.53
CA GLY A 27 2.80 -6.14 -23.87
C GLY A 27 2.62 -7.62 -24.16
N ALA A 28 1.88 -8.34 -23.30
CA ALA A 28 1.61 -9.75 -23.47
C ALA A 28 0.82 -10.06 -24.75
N ARG A 29 -0.14 -9.19 -25.12
CA ARG A 29 -0.92 -9.33 -26.36
C ARG A 29 -0.11 -9.01 -27.62
N ARG A 30 0.86 -8.10 -27.52
CA ARG A 30 1.74 -7.70 -28.64
C ARG A 30 3.02 -8.52 -28.72
N HIS A 31 3.25 -9.42 -27.76
CA HIS A 31 4.54 -10.09 -27.56
C HIS A 31 5.72 -9.11 -27.42
N ASP A 32 5.46 -7.94 -26.82
CA ASP A 32 6.47 -6.92 -26.58
C ASP A 32 7.11 -7.13 -25.19
N ARG A 33 8.38 -7.54 -25.19
CA ARG A 33 9.14 -7.81 -23.97
C ARG A 33 9.33 -6.60 -23.08
N ALA A 34 9.61 -5.43 -23.66
CA ALA A 34 9.85 -4.22 -22.90
C ALA A 34 8.60 -3.81 -22.10
N MET A 35 7.42 -3.94 -22.74
CA MET A 35 6.14 -3.68 -22.06
C MET A 35 5.83 -4.73 -20.97
N MET A 36 6.18 -6.01 -21.19
CA MET A 36 6.01 -7.05 -20.18
C MET A 36 6.95 -6.87 -18.97
N ASP A 37 8.18 -6.40 -19.19
CA ASP A 37 9.18 -6.20 -18.14
C ASP A 37 8.79 -5.11 -17.13
N VAL A 38 7.95 -4.15 -17.55
CA VAL A 38 7.31 -3.16 -16.65
C VAL A 38 6.60 -3.85 -15.49
N ALA A 39 6.03 -5.04 -15.70
CA ALA A 39 5.37 -5.79 -14.63
C ALA A 39 6.31 -6.09 -13.46
N THR A 40 7.55 -6.50 -13.76
CA THR A 40 8.51 -6.91 -12.73
C THR A 40 8.98 -5.71 -11.92
N ILE A 41 9.48 -4.66 -12.60
CA ILE A 41 10.02 -3.47 -11.92
C ILE A 41 8.89 -2.71 -11.22
N GLY A 42 7.75 -2.54 -11.88
CA GLY A 42 6.61 -1.84 -11.30
C GLY A 42 6.06 -2.55 -10.06
N SER A 43 6.01 -3.89 -10.03
CA SER A 43 5.51 -4.62 -8.85
C SER A 43 6.42 -4.43 -7.63
N LEU A 44 7.74 -4.35 -7.84
CA LEU A 44 8.70 -4.02 -6.79
C LEU A 44 8.54 -2.57 -6.30
N ALA A 45 8.35 -1.63 -7.22
CA ALA A 45 8.09 -0.23 -6.89
C ALA A 45 6.78 -0.09 -6.09
N MET A 46 5.71 -0.75 -6.53
CA MET A 46 4.41 -0.77 -5.87
C MET A 46 4.52 -1.28 -4.43
N PHE A 47 5.16 -2.44 -4.23
CA PHE A 47 5.39 -2.97 -2.88
C PHE A 47 6.21 -2.01 -2.01
N SER A 48 7.27 -1.42 -2.56
CA SER A 48 8.13 -0.49 -1.81
C SER A 48 7.36 0.76 -1.36
N LEU A 49 6.52 1.31 -2.23
CA LEU A 49 5.68 2.47 -1.93
C LEU A 49 4.64 2.17 -0.85
N VAL A 50 3.94 1.03 -0.98
CA VAL A 50 2.93 0.60 0.00
C VAL A 50 3.57 0.25 1.34
N ALA A 51 4.70 -0.48 1.34
CA ALA A 51 5.44 -0.81 2.55
C ALA A 51 5.96 0.44 3.26
N PHE A 52 6.42 1.44 2.51
CA PHE A 52 6.82 2.73 3.07
C PHE A 52 5.62 3.45 3.70
N ALA A 53 4.49 3.56 2.99
CA ALA A 53 3.28 4.18 3.53
C ALA A 53 2.79 3.47 4.80
N PHE A 54 2.76 2.13 4.80
CA PHE A 54 2.40 1.32 5.97
C PHE A 54 3.38 1.53 7.14
N GLY A 55 4.68 1.64 6.85
CA GLY A 55 5.71 1.96 7.84
C GLY A 55 5.53 3.34 8.46
N VAL A 56 5.14 4.35 7.67
CA VAL A 56 4.80 5.69 8.18
C VAL A 56 3.56 5.64 9.09
N LEU A 57 2.52 4.92 8.70
CA LEU A 57 1.33 4.74 9.54
C LEU A 57 1.67 4.01 10.85
N THR A 58 2.53 2.99 10.77
CA THR A 58 3.04 2.26 11.95
C THR A 58 3.81 3.19 12.87
N TYR A 59 4.69 4.03 12.32
CA TYR A 59 5.42 5.03 13.08
C TYR A 59 4.46 5.97 13.83
N ALA A 60 3.42 6.47 13.16
CA ALA A 60 2.41 7.36 13.74
C ALA A 60 1.72 6.73 14.97
N HIS A 61 1.32 5.46 14.88
CA HIS A 61 0.77 4.70 16.00
C HIS A 61 1.76 4.54 17.15
N VAL A 62 3.02 4.17 16.85
CA VAL A 62 4.07 3.92 17.85
C VAL A 62 4.40 5.18 18.65
N VAL A 63 4.52 6.33 17.99
CA VAL A 63 4.82 7.61 18.65
C VAL A 63 3.58 8.31 19.21
N SER A 64 2.40 7.71 19.08
CA SER A 64 1.12 8.31 19.49
C SER A 64 0.89 9.69 18.85
N ASP A 65 1.09 9.80 17.53
CA ASP A 65 0.80 11.02 16.79
C ASP A 65 -0.72 11.21 16.63
N PHE A 66 -1.36 11.82 17.64
CA PHE A 66 -2.79 12.09 17.66
C PHE A 66 -3.26 13.14 16.65
N SER A 67 -2.34 13.77 15.90
CA SER A 67 -2.72 14.58 14.75
C SER A 67 -3.20 13.75 13.56
N VAL A 68 -3.10 12.42 13.63
CA VAL A 68 -3.68 11.46 12.67
C VAL A 68 -4.96 10.88 13.27
N GLU A 69 -6.09 11.04 12.58
CA GLU A 69 -7.41 10.61 13.06
C GLU A 69 -7.43 9.12 13.41
N ASN A 70 -6.86 8.27 12.57
CA ASN A 70 -6.79 6.83 12.81
C ASN A 70 -6.00 6.46 14.09
N VAL A 71 -4.95 7.22 14.43
CA VAL A 71 -4.16 7.00 15.66
C VAL A 71 -4.96 7.44 16.87
N TRP A 72 -5.60 8.62 16.77
CA TRP A 72 -6.42 9.18 17.84
C TRP A 72 -7.63 8.30 18.19
N GLU A 73 -8.29 7.70 17.19
CA GLU A 73 -9.46 6.84 17.43
C GLU A 73 -9.12 5.46 18.01
N ASN A 74 -7.90 4.97 17.81
CA ASN A 74 -7.56 3.55 18.04
C ASN A 74 -6.36 3.33 18.98
N SER A 75 -5.86 4.37 19.66
CA SER A 75 -4.71 4.28 20.56
C SER A 75 -4.68 5.46 21.54
N HIS A 76 -4.03 5.28 22.69
CA HIS A 76 -3.76 6.35 23.67
C HIS A 76 -2.33 6.23 24.23
N SER A 77 -1.85 7.27 24.94
CA SER A 77 -0.44 7.40 25.34
C SER A 77 0.05 6.25 26.22
N LEU A 78 -0.81 5.77 27.11
CA LEU A 78 -0.57 4.68 28.06
C LEU A 78 -0.69 3.26 27.47
N VAL A 79 -1.08 3.11 26.20
CA VAL A 79 -1.18 1.78 25.56
C VAL A 79 0.21 1.14 25.51
N PRO A 80 0.38 -0.11 25.98
CA PRO A 80 1.65 -0.82 25.84
C PRO A 80 2.10 -0.92 24.38
N LEU A 81 3.40 -0.78 24.12
CA LEU A 81 3.95 -0.66 22.76
C LEU A 81 3.50 -1.77 21.79
N ILE A 82 3.40 -3.02 22.27
CA ILE A 82 2.94 -4.15 21.45
C ILE A 82 1.53 -3.92 20.88
N TYR A 83 0.65 -3.29 21.65
CA TYR A 83 -0.71 -2.99 21.24
C TYR A 83 -0.78 -1.79 20.29
N LYS A 84 0.19 -0.87 20.35
CA LYS A 84 0.34 0.20 19.34
C LYS A 84 0.67 -0.39 17.96
N TYR A 85 1.51 -1.42 17.89
CA TYR A 85 1.74 -2.14 16.63
C TYR A 85 0.49 -2.85 16.13
N SER A 86 -0.16 -3.66 16.97
CA SER A 86 -1.38 -4.36 16.53
C SER A 86 -2.54 -3.40 16.21
N GLY A 87 -2.56 -2.22 16.83
CA GLY A 87 -3.54 -1.16 16.59
C GLY A 87 -3.49 -0.60 15.17
N VAL A 88 -2.32 -0.66 14.50
CA VAL A 88 -2.14 -0.21 13.11
C VAL A 88 -3.08 -0.90 12.15
N TRP A 89 -3.38 -2.19 12.36
CA TRP A 89 -4.25 -3.00 11.49
C TRP A 89 -5.45 -3.62 12.21
N GLY A 90 -5.62 -3.33 13.50
CA GLY A 90 -6.76 -3.79 14.30
C GLY A 90 -8.06 -3.01 14.04
N ASN A 91 -7.98 -1.92 13.30
CA ASN A 91 -9.09 -1.06 12.91
C ASN A 91 -9.42 -1.19 11.41
N HIS A 92 -10.52 -0.59 10.98
CA HIS A 92 -11.05 -0.75 9.62
C HIS A 92 -10.07 -0.24 8.55
N GLU A 93 -9.62 1.01 8.62
CA GLU A 93 -8.72 1.65 7.64
C GLU A 93 -7.35 0.94 7.62
N GLY A 94 -6.85 0.63 8.81
CA GLY A 94 -5.61 -0.08 9.05
C GLY A 94 -5.59 -1.48 8.44
N SER A 95 -6.68 -2.22 8.61
CA SER A 95 -6.82 -3.57 8.04
C SER A 95 -6.79 -3.53 6.50
N MET A 96 -7.39 -2.51 5.87
CA MET A 96 -7.34 -2.33 4.42
C MET A 96 -5.93 -2.05 3.91
N MET A 97 -5.14 -1.26 4.65
CA MET A 97 -3.72 -1.05 4.34
C MET A 97 -2.88 -2.34 4.51
N LEU A 98 -3.15 -3.16 5.53
CA LEU A 98 -2.50 -4.46 5.69
C LEU A 98 -2.82 -5.40 4.51
N TRP A 99 -4.07 -5.43 4.07
CA TRP A 99 -4.46 -6.22 2.90
C TRP A 99 -3.74 -5.77 1.63
N LEU A 100 -3.66 -4.45 1.39
CA LEU A 100 -2.89 -3.91 0.27
C LEU A 100 -1.40 -4.25 0.37
N LEU A 101 -0.81 -4.20 1.57
CA LEU A 101 0.58 -4.60 1.81
C LEU A 101 0.80 -6.07 1.45
N ILE A 102 -0.09 -6.95 1.87
CA ILE A 102 0.00 -8.39 1.55
C ILE A 102 -0.14 -8.63 0.04
N LEU A 103 -1.12 -8.01 -0.62
CA LEU A 103 -1.32 -8.13 -2.07
C LEU A 103 -0.08 -7.71 -2.87
N THR A 104 0.49 -6.56 -2.51
CA THR A 104 1.70 -6.04 -3.18
C THR A 104 2.95 -6.83 -2.84
N LEU A 105 3.06 -7.37 -1.62
CA LEU A 105 4.12 -8.31 -1.23
C LEU A 105 4.08 -9.56 -2.11
N PHE A 106 2.93 -10.21 -2.25
CA PHE A 106 2.82 -11.40 -3.10
C PHE A 106 3.07 -11.09 -4.59
N SER A 107 2.67 -9.91 -5.06
CA SER A 107 3.03 -9.45 -6.41
C SER A 107 4.55 -9.28 -6.58
N ALA A 108 5.23 -8.69 -5.60
CA ALA A 108 6.69 -8.59 -5.59
C ALA A 108 7.38 -9.97 -5.53
N LEU A 109 6.84 -10.91 -4.75
CA LEU A 109 7.35 -12.28 -4.70
C LEU A 109 7.23 -12.98 -6.07
N VAL A 110 6.09 -12.86 -6.76
CA VAL A 110 5.92 -13.38 -8.12
C VAL A 110 6.89 -12.70 -9.10
N ALA A 111 7.11 -11.39 -8.95
CA ALA A 111 8.06 -10.64 -9.77
C ALA A 111 9.51 -11.17 -9.61
N VAL A 112 9.94 -11.49 -8.39
CA VAL A 112 11.30 -11.95 -8.09
C VAL A 112 11.50 -13.44 -8.37
N PHE A 113 10.57 -14.27 -7.91
CA PHE A 113 10.71 -15.73 -7.90
C PHE A 113 10.04 -16.42 -9.09
N GLY A 114 9.15 -15.75 -9.83
CA GLY A 114 8.43 -16.30 -10.99
C GLY A 114 9.26 -16.42 -12.28
N ARG A 115 10.57 -16.69 -12.18
CA ARG A 115 11.49 -16.81 -13.33
C ARG A 115 11.24 -18.07 -14.18
N ASN A 116 10.55 -19.05 -13.62
CA ASN A 116 10.16 -20.30 -14.28
C ASN A 116 8.84 -20.19 -15.07
N LEU A 117 8.17 -19.04 -15.02
CA LEU A 117 6.91 -18.81 -15.73
C LEU A 117 7.18 -18.29 -17.15
N PRO A 118 6.33 -18.64 -18.13
CA PRO A 118 6.31 -17.94 -19.42
C PRO A 118 6.13 -16.43 -19.20
N GLU A 119 6.88 -15.61 -19.94
CA GLU A 119 6.88 -14.13 -19.79
C GLU A 119 5.47 -13.54 -19.85
N THR A 120 4.66 -14.01 -20.80
CA THR A 120 3.26 -13.59 -20.98
C THR A 120 2.38 -13.96 -19.80
N LEU A 121 2.57 -15.14 -19.20
CA LEU A 121 1.83 -15.57 -18.02
C LEU A 121 2.20 -14.70 -16.81
N LYS A 122 3.50 -14.48 -16.59
CA LYS A 122 3.99 -13.62 -15.50
C LYS A 122 3.44 -12.20 -15.63
N ALA A 123 3.51 -11.61 -16.82
CA ALA A 123 3.00 -10.27 -17.08
C ALA A 123 1.50 -10.16 -16.79
N ASN A 124 0.69 -11.11 -17.27
CA ASN A 124 -0.75 -11.12 -17.03
C ASN A 124 -1.11 -11.31 -15.55
N VAL A 125 -0.42 -12.22 -14.83
CA VAL A 125 -0.63 -12.45 -13.40
C VAL A 125 -0.41 -11.16 -12.60
N LEU A 126 0.71 -10.47 -12.86
CA LEU A 126 1.05 -9.22 -12.17
C LEU A 126 0.07 -8.08 -12.53
N SER A 127 -0.40 -8.01 -13.78
CA SER A 127 -1.42 -7.03 -14.15
C SER A 127 -2.79 -7.28 -13.51
N VAL A 128 -3.21 -8.54 -13.36
CA VAL A 128 -4.46 -8.88 -12.66
C VAL A 128 -4.36 -8.51 -11.18
N GLN A 129 -3.22 -8.81 -10.53
CA GLN A 129 -2.96 -8.35 -9.16
C GLN A 129 -2.99 -6.82 -9.06
N ALA A 130 -2.50 -6.12 -10.09
CA ALA A 130 -2.56 -4.67 -10.15
C ALA A 130 -4.00 -4.12 -10.29
N TRP A 131 -4.93 -4.80 -10.99
CA TRP A 131 -6.35 -4.40 -10.99
C TRP A 131 -6.96 -4.41 -9.59
N ILE A 132 -6.67 -5.46 -8.83
CA ILE A 132 -7.14 -5.59 -7.43
C ILE A 132 -6.49 -4.50 -6.58
N SER A 133 -5.19 -4.26 -6.78
CA SER A 133 -4.45 -3.22 -6.05
C SER A 133 -4.97 -1.82 -6.37
N VAL A 134 -5.37 -1.52 -7.61
CA VAL A 134 -6.02 -0.25 -7.98
C VAL A 134 -7.32 -0.08 -7.19
N ALA A 135 -8.17 -1.11 -7.15
CA ALA A 135 -9.44 -1.04 -6.42
C ALA A 135 -9.24 -0.81 -4.92
N PHE A 136 -8.31 -1.56 -4.29
CA PHE A 136 -7.96 -1.36 -2.88
C PHE A 136 -7.38 0.03 -2.62
N THR A 137 -6.44 0.48 -3.46
CA THR A 137 -5.77 1.78 -3.26
C THR A 137 -6.76 2.94 -3.45
N LEU A 138 -7.67 2.85 -4.42
CA LEU A 138 -8.76 3.83 -4.59
C LEU A 138 -9.69 3.86 -3.38
N PHE A 139 -10.12 2.70 -2.88
CA PHE A 139 -10.95 2.62 -1.69
C PHE A 139 -10.25 3.25 -0.47
N ILE A 140 -8.98 2.92 -0.24
CA ILE A 140 -8.23 3.49 0.87
C ILE A 140 -8.09 5.01 0.71
N LEU A 141 -7.75 5.52 -0.47
CA LEU A 141 -7.55 6.96 -0.66
C LEU A 141 -8.84 7.78 -0.58
N LEU A 142 -9.96 7.23 -1.05
CA LEU A 142 -11.22 7.97 -1.21
C LEU A 142 -12.20 7.78 -0.05
N THR A 143 -12.22 6.60 0.58
CA THR A 143 -13.26 6.26 1.57
C THR A 143 -12.72 5.86 2.93
N SER A 144 -11.52 5.28 3.01
CA SER A 144 -10.96 4.72 4.25
C SER A 144 -9.52 5.14 4.46
N ASN A 145 -9.29 6.45 4.43
CA ASN A 145 -7.95 7.02 4.42
C ASN A 145 -7.36 7.08 5.83
N PRO A 146 -6.32 6.28 6.16
CA PRO A 146 -5.75 6.25 7.50
C PRO A 146 -4.82 7.44 7.80
N PHE A 147 -4.58 8.32 6.82
CA PHE A 147 -3.70 9.49 6.95
C PHE A 147 -4.46 10.80 7.16
N LEU A 148 -5.77 10.74 7.42
CA LEU A 148 -6.58 11.92 7.74
C LEU A 148 -6.01 12.68 8.94
N ARG A 149 -5.95 14.00 8.82
CA ARG A 149 -5.32 14.90 9.79
C ARG A 149 -6.37 15.60 10.64
N LEU A 150 -6.10 15.69 11.94
CA LEU A 150 -6.86 16.52 12.88
C LEU A 150 -6.13 17.83 13.14
N ASP A 151 -6.85 18.94 13.03
CA ASP A 151 -6.37 20.29 13.33
C ASP A 151 -7.45 21.08 14.11
N PRO A 152 -7.24 21.42 15.39
CA PRO A 152 -6.03 21.17 16.18
C PRO A 152 -5.85 19.69 16.55
N ALA A 153 -4.60 19.25 16.66
CA ALA A 153 -4.28 17.90 17.12
C ALA A 153 -4.72 17.72 18.60
N PRO A 154 -5.50 16.68 18.92
CA PRO A 154 -5.86 16.36 20.30
C PRO A 154 -4.63 16.04 21.16
N ALA A 155 -4.69 16.36 22.45
CA ALA A 155 -3.61 16.07 23.40
C ALA A 155 -3.53 14.58 23.78
N GLU A 156 -4.62 13.83 23.62
CA GLU A 156 -4.72 12.42 23.99
C GLU A 156 -5.70 11.69 23.06
N GLY A 157 -5.43 10.40 22.85
CA GLY A 157 -6.28 9.49 22.08
C GLY A 157 -7.47 8.94 22.87
N ARG A 158 -8.36 8.23 22.18
CA ARG A 158 -9.59 7.64 22.75
C ARG A 158 -9.38 6.26 23.35
#